data_AF-A0A3P6TRR8-F1
#
_entry.id   AF-A0A3P6TRR8-F1
#
_cell.length_a   1.000
_cell.length_b   1.000
_cell.length_c   1.000
_cell.angle_alpha   90.00
_cell.angle_beta   90.00
_cell.angle_gamma   90.00
#
_symmetry.space_group_name_H-M   'P 1'
#
loop_
_entity.id
_entity.type
_entity.pdbx_description
1 polymer ?
#
loop_
_entity_poly.entity_id
_entity_poly.type
_entity_poly.pdbx_seq_one_letter_code
_entity_poly.pdbx_strand_id
1 'polypeptide(L)'
;MRFFAVTTLLLAVIALATAKKTVIKGSASFLASVPELCITYLEKLIKWEIIVTSKKEIDWIISWTNTTTCQVCLSNDLTAKDLMPCMECLEPHEHHIIKLPGCKECFKDKGEKRCSVCLAEVVYVTESVICAVEAKVKKTMTLLHLGM
;
A
#
# COMPACT_ATOMS: atom_id res chain seq x y z
N MET A 1 17.06 -5.33 54.86
CA MET A 1 17.86 -5.15 53.61
C MET A 1 17.04 -5.21 52.31
N ARG A 2 15.79 -5.74 52.27
CA ARG A 2 15.00 -5.83 51.04
C ARG A 2 14.23 -4.54 50.63
N PHE A 3 13.97 -3.63 51.57
CA PHE A 3 13.25 -2.38 51.28
C PHE A 3 14.11 -1.30 50.61
N PHE A 4 15.42 -1.27 50.85
CA PHE A 4 16.34 -0.30 50.24
C PHE A 4 16.60 -0.57 48.75
N ALA A 5 16.46 -1.83 48.30
CA ALA A 5 16.62 -2.18 46.89
C ALA A 5 15.41 -1.77 46.03
N VAL A 6 14.23 -1.66 46.64
CA VAL A 6 13.00 -1.28 45.94
C VAL A 6 12.94 0.24 45.74
N THR A 7 13.41 1.02 46.71
CA THR A 7 13.45 2.49 46.62
C THR A 7 14.48 2.99 45.62
N THR A 8 15.64 2.33 45.49
CA THR A 8 16.64 2.68 44.47
C THR A 8 16.17 2.34 43.05
N LEU A 9 15.43 1.25 42.87
CA LEU A 9 14.84 0.91 41.57
C LEU A 9 13.78 1.95 41.12
N LEU A 10 12.93 2.39 42.05
CA LEU A 10 11.90 3.40 41.76
C LEU A 10 12.49 4.77 41.40
N LEU A 11 13.58 5.19 42.06
CA LEU A 11 14.28 6.43 41.72
C LEU A 11 14.98 6.36 40.35
N ALA A 12 15.49 5.18 39.95
CA ALA A 12 16.06 4.99 38.61
C ALA A 12 15.00 5.08 37.50
N VAL A 13 13.80 4.55 37.72
CA VAL A 13 12.70 4.62 36.73
C VAL A 13 12.20 6.06 36.56
N ILE A 14 12.13 6.84 37.64
CA ILE A 14 11.74 8.25 37.58
C ILE A 14 12.81 9.10 36.85
N ALA A 15 14.10 8.80 37.06
CA ALA A 15 15.18 9.47 36.35
C ALA A 15 15.14 9.17 34.83
N LEU A 16 14.84 7.93 34.42
CA LEU A 16 14.67 7.59 33.00
C LEU A 16 13.41 8.22 32.37
N ALA A 17 12.33 8.41 33.14
CA ALA A 17 11.12 9.08 32.66
C ALA A 17 11.30 10.59 32.42
N THR A 18 12.32 11.20 33.02
CA THR A 18 12.65 12.63 32.84
C THR A 18 13.69 12.92 31.76
N ALA A 19 14.12 11.91 30.99
CA ALA A 19 14.95 12.14 29.81
C ALA A 19 14.13 12.95 28.80
N LYS A 20 14.34 14.28 28.81
CA LYS A 20 13.83 15.21 27.81
C LYS A 20 14.02 14.58 26.44
N LYS A 21 12.95 14.54 25.64
CA LYS A 21 13.05 14.30 24.19
C LYS A 21 13.96 15.38 23.60
N THR A 22 15.26 15.13 23.60
CA THR A 22 16.20 15.79 22.71
C THR A 22 15.85 15.31 21.32
N VAL A 23 14.88 15.99 20.71
CA VAL A 23 14.71 16.00 19.25
C VAL A 23 16.10 16.30 18.71
N ILE A 24 16.68 15.33 18.02
CA ILE A 24 17.98 15.43 17.38
C ILE A 24 17.88 16.59 16.38
N LYS A 25 18.32 17.79 16.80
CA LYS A 25 18.37 19.00 15.96
C LYS A 25 19.26 18.84 14.72
N GLY A 26 19.96 17.71 14.57
CA GLY A 26 20.82 17.37 13.43
C GLY A 26 20.20 16.44 12.37
N SER A 27 18.94 16.00 12.51
CA SER A 27 18.35 15.10 11.50
C SER A 27 18.15 15.78 10.15
N ALA A 28 17.74 17.05 10.12
CA ALA A 28 17.50 17.77 8.87
C ALA A 28 18.76 17.94 8.00
N SER A 29 19.91 18.24 8.60
CA SER A 29 21.19 18.40 7.88
C SER A 29 21.77 17.07 7.39
N PHE A 30 21.56 15.98 8.12
CA PHE A 30 21.97 14.65 7.69
C PHE A 30 21.12 14.15 6.51
N LEU A 31 19.81 14.38 6.56
CA LEU A 31 18.89 13.97 5.49
C LEU A 31 19.09 14.76 4.19
N ALA A 32 19.50 16.03 4.26
CA ALA A 32 19.85 16.82 3.07
C ALA A 32 21.09 16.29 2.32
N SER A 33 21.91 15.44 2.95
CA SER A 33 23.10 14.84 2.34
C SER A 33 22.85 13.45 1.73
N VAL A 34 21.63 12.93 1.85
CA VAL A 34 21.26 11.61 1.31
C VAL A 34 21.08 11.75 -0.20
N PRO A 35 21.79 10.95 -1.02
CA PRO A 35 21.62 10.97 -2.48
C PRO A 35 20.17 10.67 -2.87
N GLU A 36 19.66 11.36 -3.89
CA GLU A 36 18.30 11.19 -4.42
C GLU A 36 17.99 9.72 -4.78
N LEU A 37 18.99 9.00 -5.28
CA LEU A 37 18.89 7.56 -5.55
C LEU A 37 18.49 6.76 -4.30
N CYS A 38 19.06 7.08 -3.14
CA CYS A 38 18.73 6.42 -1.87
C CYS A 38 17.31 6.75 -1.40
N ILE A 39 16.84 7.98 -1.62
CA ILE A 39 15.45 8.38 -1.33
C ILE A 39 14.46 7.56 -2.16
N THR A 40 14.73 7.38 -3.45
CA THR A 40 13.92 6.54 -4.34
C THR A 40 13.90 5.07 -3.91
N TYR A 41 15.04 4.54 -3.43
CA TYR A 41 15.06 3.18 -2.88
C TYR A 41 14.23 3.05 -1.59
N LEU A 42 14.31 4.04 -0.69
CA LEU A 42 13.51 4.06 0.54
C LEU A 42 12.02 4.15 0.24
N GLU A 43 11.61 4.96 -0.73
CA GLU A 43 10.23 5.03 -1.19
C GLU A 43 9.71 3.65 -1.65
N LYS A 44 10.50 2.96 -2.48
CA LYS A 44 10.17 1.60 -2.95
C LYS A 44 10.08 0.60 -1.79
N LEU A 45 10.98 0.68 -0.82
CA LEU A 45 10.96 -0.19 0.38
C LEU A 45 9.73 0.08 1.24
N ILE A 46 9.37 1.34 1.46
CA ILE A 46 8.16 1.72 2.20
C ILE A 46 6.92 1.22 1.47
N LYS A 47 6.85 1.38 0.15
CA LYS A 47 5.75 0.86 -0.68
C LYS A 47 5.63 -0.66 -0.54
N TRP A 48 6.75 -1.38 -0.64
CA TRP A 48 6.79 -2.83 -0.46
C TRP A 48 6.32 -3.26 0.95
N GLU A 49 6.82 -2.60 2.00
CA GLU A 49 6.43 -2.89 3.39
C GLU A 49 4.93 -2.66 3.60
N ILE A 50 4.38 -1.56 3.07
CA ILE A 50 2.94 -1.28 3.12
C ILE A 50 2.16 -2.40 2.44
N ILE A 51 2.57 -2.85 1.26
CA ILE A 51 1.88 -3.93 0.53
C ILE A 51 1.89 -5.22 1.35
N VAL A 52 3.07 -5.68 1.79
CA VAL A 52 3.24 -6.94 2.53
C VAL A 52 2.49 -6.94 3.86
N THR A 53 2.46 -5.80 4.56
CA THR A 53 1.76 -5.67 5.84
C THR A 53 0.24 -5.52 5.71
N SER A 54 -0.26 -5.10 4.53
CA SER A 54 -1.69 -4.86 4.29
C SER A 54 -2.53 -6.14 4.09
N LYS A 55 -1.92 -7.32 4.22
CA LYS A 55 -2.56 -8.64 4.04
C LYS A 55 -3.08 -8.86 2.61
N LYS A 56 -3.73 -10.02 2.40
CA LYS A 56 -4.25 -10.52 1.12
C LYS A 56 -5.19 -9.58 0.34
N GLU A 57 -5.59 -8.43 0.89
CA GLU A 57 -6.49 -7.48 0.20
C GLU A 57 -5.77 -6.60 -0.83
N ILE A 58 -4.45 -6.36 -0.69
CA ILE A 58 -3.69 -5.53 -1.63
C ILE A 58 -2.88 -6.40 -2.60
N ASP A 59 -2.42 -7.57 -2.18
CA ASP A 59 -1.55 -8.44 -2.98
C ASP A 59 -2.17 -8.82 -4.34
N TRP A 60 -3.46 -9.13 -4.37
CA TRP A 60 -4.13 -9.49 -5.64
C TRP A 60 -4.18 -8.29 -6.59
N ILE A 61 -4.35 -7.07 -6.06
CA ILE A 61 -4.36 -5.82 -6.82
C ILE A 61 -3.00 -5.58 -7.45
N ILE A 62 -1.92 -5.77 -6.69
CA ILE A 62 -0.56 -5.64 -7.22
C ILE A 62 -0.28 -6.76 -8.23
N SER A 63 -0.75 -7.98 -7.97
CA SER A 63 -0.52 -9.13 -8.84
C SER A 63 -1.09 -8.92 -10.25
N TRP A 64 -2.37 -8.55 -10.37
CA TRP A 64 -2.99 -8.43 -11.70
C TRP A 64 -2.50 -7.20 -12.47
N THR A 65 -2.08 -6.15 -11.77
CA THR A 65 -1.57 -4.91 -12.40
C THR A 65 -0.11 -4.97 -12.84
N ASN A 66 0.66 -5.99 -12.40
CA ASN A 66 2.10 -6.06 -12.65
C ASN A 66 2.49 -6.61 -14.03
N THR A 67 1.54 -7.16 -14.79
CA THR A 67 1.82 -7.65 -16.15
C THR A 67 1.49 -6.56 -17.18
N THR A 68 2.35 -6.40 -18.19
CA THR A 68 2.14 -5.41 -19.25
C THR A 68 0.81 -5.63 -20.00
N THR A 69 0.40 -6.89 -20.18
CA THR A 69 -0.87 -7.25 -20.81
C THR A 69 -2.07 -6.76 -20.01
N CYS A 70 -2.08 -6.99 -18.71
CA CYS A 70 -3.21 -6.63 -17.86
C CYS A 70 -3.19 -5.16 -17.42
N GLN A 71 -2.03 -4.50 -17.47
CA GLN A 71 -1.91 -3.08 -17.17
C GLN A 71 -2.71 -2.21 -18.17
N VAL A 72 -2.89 -2.68 -19.41
CA VAL A 72 -3.75 -2.01 -20.40
C VAL A 72 -5.20 -1.88 -19.91
N CYS A 73 -5.64 -2.80 -19.05
CA CYS A 73 -6.99 -2.82 -18.46
C CYS A 73 -7.24 -1.73 -17.42
N LEU A 74 -6.22 -0.95 -17.09
CA LEU A 74 -6.32 0.24 -16.25
C LEU A 74 -6.33 1.53 -17.08
N SER A 75 -6.32 1.43 -18.42
CA SER A 75 -6.37 2.58 -19.30
C SER A 75 -7.77 3.17 -19.39
N ASN A 76 -7.85 4.48 -19.60
CA ASN A 76 -9.12 5.18 -19.87
C ASN A 76 -9.70 4.88 -21.26
N ASP A 77 -8.91 4.27 -22.16
CA ASP A 77 -9.26 4.07 -23.58
C ASP A 77 -9.71 2.63 -23.89
N LEU A 78 -10.36 1.95 -22.95
CA LEU A 78 -10.82 0.57 -23.15
C LEU A 78 -11.99 0.51 -24.13
N THR A 79 -11.88 -0.39 -25.11
CA THR A 79 -12.95 -0.71 -26.05
C THR A 79 -13.63 -2.01 -25.67
N ALA A 80 -14.78 -2.31 -26.29
CA ALA A 80 -15.49 -3.58 -26.10
C ALA A 80 -14.61 -4.81 -26.42
N LYS A 81 -13.61 -4.68 -27.28
CA LYS A 81 -12.69 -5.77 -27.63
C LYS A 81 -11.71 -6.12 -26.51
N ASP A 82 -11.43 -5.15 -25.64
CA ASP A 82 -10.47 -5.30 -24.54
C ASP A 82 -11.13 -5.93 -23.30
N LEU A 83 -12.46 -5.93 -23.26
CA LEU A 83 -13.23 -6.38 -22.11
C LEU A 83 -12.89 -7.80 -21.67
N MET A 84 -12.97 -8.77 -22.60
CA MET A 84 -12.72 -10.17 -22.27
C MET A 84 -11.26 -10.47 -21.95
N PRO A 85 -10.27 -9.97 -22.72
CA PRO A 85 -8.86 -10.02 -22.32
C PRO A 85 -8.62 -9.50 -20.89
N CYS A 86 -9.28 -8.39 -20.53
CA CYS A 86 -9.19 -7.85 -19.18
C CYS A 86 -9.88 -8.72 -18.12
N MET A 87 -10.99 -9.38 -18.44
CA MET A 87 -11.60 -10.34 -17.54
C MET A 87 -10.75 -11.61 -17.36
N GLU A 88 -10.00 -12.04 -18.37
CA GLU A 88 -9.06 -13.17 -18.27
C GLU A 88 -7.92 -12.86 -17.29
N CYS A 89 -7.40 -11.63 -17.31
CA CYS A 89 -6.42 -11.15 -16.32
C CYS A 89 -6.93 -11.26 -14.86
N LEU A 90 -8.24 -11.21 -14.67
CA LEU A 90 -8.90 -11.20 -13.36
C LEU A 90 -9.34 -12.60 -12.90
N GLU A 91 -9.33 -13.60 -13.76
CA GLU A 91 -9.76 -14.96 -13.46
C GLU A 91 -8.98 -15.62 -12.32
N PRO A 92 -7.63 -15.50 -12.22
CA PRO A 92 -6.89 -16.00 -11.06
C PRO A 92 -7.30 -15.36 -9.73
N HIS A 93 -7.94 -14.19 -9.80
CA HIS A 93 -8.34 -13.37 -8.66
C HIS A 93 -9.85 -13.37 -8.44
N GLU A 94 -10.61 -14.26 -9.11
CA GLU A 94 -12.07 -14.32 -9.04
C GLU A 94 -12.58 -14.28 -7.59
N HIS A 95 -11.99 -15.08 -6.70
CA HIS A 95 -12.38 -15.16 -5.29
C HIS A 95 -12.30 -13.84 -4.52
N HIS A 96 -11.47 -12.89 -4.97
CA HIS A 96 -11.38 -11.54 -4.41
C HIS A 96 -12.48 -10.62 -4.95
N ILE A 97 -12.85 -10.77 -6.22
CA ILE A 97 -13.70 -9.82 -6.95
C ILE A 97 -15.12 -10.30 -7.20
N ILE A 98 -15.43 -11.58 -6.94
CA ILE A 98 -16.75 -12.18 -7.20
C ILE A 98 -17.90 -11.46 -6.48
N LYS A 99 -17.58 -10.77 -5.38
CA LYS A 99 -18.52 -9.99 -4.57
C LYS A 99 -18.77 -8.58 -5.12
N LEU A 100 -17.96 -8.12 -6.07
CA LEU A 100 -18.12 -6.81 -6.69
C LEU A 100 -19.31 -6.82 -7.66
N PRO A 101 -19.96 -5.65 -7.86
CA PRO A 101 -21.13 -5.56 -8.73
C PRO A 101 -20.87 -6.11 -10.13
N GLY A 102 -21.77 -6.98 -10.62
CA GLY A 102 -21.69 -7.57 -11.95
C GLY A 102 -20.65 -8.66 -12.14
N CYS A 103 -19.70 -8.86 -11.20
CA CYS A 103 -18.66 -9.86 -11.34
C CYS A 103 -19.18 -11.28 -11.23
N LYS A 104 -20.08 -11.55 -10.27
CA LYS A 104 -20.70 -12.87 -10.13
C LYS A 104 -21.38 -13.33 -11.42
N GLU A 105 -22.16 -12.45 -12.04
CA GLU A 105 -22.86 -12.75 -13.28
C GLU A 105 -21.91 -12.82 -14.47
N CYS A 106 -20.89 -11.96 -14.51
CA CYS A 106 -19.86 -12.02 -15.54
C CYS A 106 -19.12 -13.36 -15.52
N PHE A 107 -18.64 -13.82 -14.36
CA PHE A 107 -17.91 -15.10 -14.28
C PHE A 107 -18.79 -16.30 -14.62
N LYS A 108 -20.10 -16.22 -14.35
CA LYS A 108 -21.04 -17.29 -14.65
C LYS A 108 -21.39 -17.40 -16.14
N ASP A 109 -21.82 -16.30 -16.76
CA ASP A 109 -22.45 -16.31 -18.08
C ASP A 109 -21.65 -15.49 -19.13
N LYS A 110 -20.53 -14.88 -18.75
CA LYS A 110 -19.60 -14.07 -19.58
C LYS A 110 -20.32 -13.03 -20.47
N GLY A 111 -21.44 -12.48 -19.97
CA GLY A 111 -22.23 -11.49 -20.70
C GLY A 111 -21.56 -10.11 -20.73
N GLU A 112 -21.40 -9.54 -21.93
CA GLU A 112 -20.65 -8.28 -22.18
C GLU A 112 -21.07 -7.14 -21.24
N LYS A 113 -22.36 -6.88 -21.08
CA LYS A 113 -22.86 -5.81 -20.19
C LYS A 113 -22.54 -6.04 -18.70
N ARG A 114 -22.52 -7.30 -18.25
CA ARG A 114 -22.20 -7.62 -16.83
C ARG A 114 -20.71 -7.58 -16.60
N CYS A 115 -19.93 -8.06 -17.57
CA CYS A 115 -18.49 -7.98 -17.54
C CYS A 115 -17.99 -6.55 -17.59
N SER A 116 -18.61 -5.66 -18.35
CA SER A 116 -18.21 -4.24 -18.37
C SER A 116 -18.43 -3.55 -17.03
N VAL A 117 -19.56 -3.83 -16.36
CA VAL A 117 -19.81 -3.36 -14.98
C VAL A 117 -18.78 -3.94 -14.02
N CYS A 118 -18.52 -5.25 -14.08
CA CYS A 118 -17.51 -5.89 -13.24
C CYS A 118 -16.12 -5.26 -13.42
N LEU A 119 -15.69 -5.10 -14.67
CA LEU A 119 -14.38 -4.53 -14.97
C LEU A 119 -14.27 -3.10 -14.45
N ALA A 120 -15.30 -2.27 -14.65
CA ALA A 120 -15.31 -0.90 -14.13
C ALA A 120 -15.17 -0.85 -12.60
N GLU A 121 -15.87 -1.73 -11.88
CA GLU A 121 -15.77 -1.83 -10.42
C GLU A 121 -14.38 -2.30 -9.98
N VAL A 122 -13.79 -3.29 -10.67
CA VAL A 122 -12.45 -3.79 -10.36
C VAL A 122 -11.38 -2.72 -10.60
N VAL A 123 -11.50 -1.96 -11.70
CA VAL A 123 -10.61 -0.83 -12.00
C VAL A 123 -10.74 0.23 -10.93
N TYR A 124 -11.96 0.63 -10.55
CA TYR A 124 -12.19 1.62 -9.50
C TYR A 124 -11.59 1.20 -8.14
N VAL A 125 -11.79 -0.06 -7.74
CA VAL A 125 -11.19 -0.62 -6.51
C VAL A 125 -9.66 -0.61 -6.60
N THR A 126 -9.12 -0.97 -7.76
CA THR A 126 -7.67 -1.00 -8.00
C THR A 126 -7.06 0.38 -7.91
N GLU A 127 -7.62 1.38 -8.59
CA GLU A 127 -7.18 2.78 -8.49
C GLU A 127 -7.27 3.29 -7.05
N SER A 128 -8.38 3.04 -6.37
CA SER A 128 -8.58 3.45 -4.98
C SER A 128 -7.51 2.89 -4.05
N VAL A 129 -7.14 1.61 -4.22
CA VAL A 129 -6.09 0.98 -3.41
C VAL A 129 -4.71 1.49 -3.78
N ILE A 130 -4.40 1.67 -5.06
CA ILE A 130 -3.12 2.26 -5.50
C ILE A 130 -2.96 3.66 -4.90
N CYS A 131 -3.96 4.52 -5.01
CA CYS A 131 -3.95 5.84 -4.41
C CYS A 131 -3.78 5.79 -2.88
N ALA A 132 -4.45 4.86 -2.19
CA ALA A 132 -4.31 4.70 -0.75
C ALA A 132 -2.89 4.25 -0.35
N VAL A 133 -2.28 3.35 -1.11
CA VAL A 133 -0.88 2.93 -0.90
C VAL A 133 0.06 4.11 -1.10
N GLU A 134 -0.08 4.86 -2.19
CA GLU A 134 0.75 6.04 -2.48
C GLU A 134 0.61 7.13 -1.43
N ALA A 135 -0.61 7.39 -0.96
CA ALA A 135 -0.85 8.33 0.13
C ALA A 135 -0.15 7.90 1.43
N LYS A 136 -0.16 6.60 1.75
CA LYS A 136 0.56 6.05 2.92
C LYS A 136 2.08 6.12 2.74
N VAL A 137 2.60 5.86 1.55
CA VAL A 137 4.03 6.04 1.22
C VAL A 137 4.41 7.50 1.45
N LYS A 138 3.71 8.45 0.83
CA LYS A 138 3.97 9.88 0.97
C LYS A 138 3.91 10.32 2.43
N LYS A 139 2.88 9.92 3.17
CA LYS A 139 2.76 10.21 4.61
C LYS A 139 3.96 9.70 5.40
N THR A 140 4.42 8.48 5.12
CA THR A 140 5.56 7.87 5.80
C THR A 140 6.86 8.60 5.47
N MET A 141 7.08 8.91 4.20
CA MET A 141 8.20 9.73 3.72
C MET A 141 8.25 11.08 4.43
N THR A 142 7.11 11.80 4.50
CA THR A 142 7.00 13.07 5.24
C THR A 142 7.31 12.92 6.73
N LEU A 143 6.80 11.88 7.40
CA LEU A 143 7.08 11.63 8.83
C LEU A 143 8.56 11.33 9.10
N LEU A 144 9.24 10.68 8.15
CA LEU A 144 10.66 10.40 8.19
C LEU A 144 11.53 11.60 7.75
N HIS A 145 10.92 12.71 7.33
CA HIS A 145 11.59 13.87 6.75
C HIS A 145 12.42 13.52 5.49
N LEU A 146 11.96 12.51 4.74
CA LEU A 146 12.56 12.05 3.49
C LEU A 146 11.65 12.53 2.34
N GLY A 147 12.18 13.35 1.42
CA GLY A 147 11.40 13.90 0.31
C GLY A 147 10.57 15.13 0.67
N MET A 148 10.47 16.07 -0.30
CA MET A 148 9.62 17.28 -0.24
C MET A 148 8.22 17.00 -0.76
#